data_AF-A0A1H2R072-F1
#
_entry.id   AF-A0A1H2R072-F1
#
_cell.length_a   1.000
_cell.length_b   1.000
_cell.length_c   1.000
_cell.angle_alpha   90.00
_cell.angle_beta   90.00
_cell.angle_gamma   90.00
#
_symmetry.space_group_name_H-M   'P 1'
#
loop_
_entity.id
_entity.type
_entity.pdbx_description
1 polymer ?
#
loop_
_entity_poly.entity_id
_entity_poly.type
_entity_poly.pdbx_seq_one_letter_code
_entity_poly.pdbx_strand_id
1 'polypeptide(L)'
;MEDVTIINFINILRKTFDISQVEVIDLWEADTCAIGIKKEDKLVYISTYNYCQNKIISYDFDFEIINENKLEVIKERRNITEKELLNEIKFFLDLRKC
;
A
#
# COMPACT_ATOMS: atom_id res chain seq x y z
N MET A 1 -12.98 -9.67 -9.79
CA MET A 1 -13.77 -8.51 -9.35
C MET A 1 -12.86 -7.75 -8.41
N GLU A 2 -12.25 -6.66 -8.88
CA GLU A 2 -11.31 -5.85 -8.07
C GLU A 2 -11.94 -5.46 -6.71
N ASP A 3 -11.20 -5.56 -5.61
CA ASP A 3 -11.72 -5.20 -4.29
C ASP A 3 -11.93 -3.69 -4.27
N VAL A 4 -13.20 -3.29 -4.12
CA VAL A 4 -13.62 -1.89 -4.05
C VAL A 4 -12.84 -1.13 -2.97
N THR A 5 -12.38 -1.81 -1.92
CA THR A 5 -11.58 -1.25 -0.83
C THR A 5 -10.21 -0.78 -1.31
N ILE A 6 -9.50 -1.60 -2.08
CA ILE A 6 -8.19 -1.26 -2.62
C ILE A 6 -8.29 -0.14 -3.66
N ILE A 7 -9.30 -0.20 -4.54
CA ILE A 7 -9.56 0.88 -5.50
C ILE A 7 -9.83 2.19 -4.76
N ASN A 8 -10.66 2.16 -3.72
CA ASN A 8 -10.95 3.33 -2.90
C ASN A 8 -9.69 3.86 -2.21
N PHE A 9 -8.86 2.97 -1.68
CA PHE A 9 -7.59 3.34 -1.06
C PHE A 9 -6.66 4.04 -2.07
N ILE A 10 -6.50 3.53 -3.29
CA ILE A 10 -5.73 4.19 -4.35
C ILE A 10 -6.27 5.59 -4.61
N ASN A 11 -7.59 5.74 -4.73
CA ASN A 11 -8.22 7.05 -4.95
C ASN A 11 -7.97 8.02 -3.80
N ILE A 12 -7.97 7.55 -2.55
CA ILE A 12 -7.65 8.35 -1.37
C ILE A 12 -6.17 8.76 -1.40
N LEU A 13 -5.28 7.83 -1.72
CA LEU A 13 -3.85 8.07 -1.83
C LEU A 13 -3.54 9.14 -2.89
N ARG A 14 -4.19 9.05 -4.07
CA ARG A 14 -4.12 10.06 -5.15
C ARG A 14 -4.61 11.44 -4.75
N LYS A 15 -5.59 11.52 -3.85
CA LYS A 15 -6.10 12.81 -3.31
C LYS A 15 -5.23 13.35 -2.18
N THR A 16 -4.48 12.49 -1.50
CA THR A 16 -3.72 12.85 -0.29
C THR A 16 -2.28 13.25 -0.61
N PHE A 17 -1.65 12.58 -1.58
CA PHE A 17 -0.24 12.77 -1.92
C PHE A 17 -0.04 13.04 -3.40
N ASP A 18 1.06 13.71 -3.72
CA ASP A 18 1.55 13.87 -5.09
C ASP A 18 2.09 12.53 -5.61
N ILE A 19 1.18 11.74 -6.20
CA ILE A 19 1.45 10.41 -6.72
C ILE A 19 2.28 10.38 -7.99
N SER A 20 2.64 11.54 -8.57
CA SER A 20 3.62 11.57 -9.67
C SER A 20 5.01 11.08 -9.25
N GLN A 21 5.26 10.97 -7.94
CA GLN A 21 6.50 10.49 -7.34
C GLN A 21 6.56 8.98 -7.15
N VAL A 22 5.48 8.24 -7.42
CA VAL A 22 5.38 6.81 -7.14
C VAL A 22 4.83 6.03 -8.33
N GLU A 23 5.21 4.76 -8.41
CA GLU A 23 4.60 3.78 -9.31
C GLU A 23 3.62 2.92 -8.51
N VAL A 24 2.37 2.83 -8.96
CA VAL A 24 1.39 1.88 -8.41
C VAL A 24 1.49 0.60 -9.22
N ILE A 25 1.80 -0.50 -8.55
CA ILE A 25 2.02 -1.82 -9.14
C ILE A 25 0.86 -2.72 -8.71
N ASP A 26 0.18 -3.32 -9.68
CA ASP A 26 -0.69 -4.45 -9.39
C ASP A 26 0.18 -5.68 -9.20
N LEU A 27 0.16 -6.24 -7.99
CA LEU A 27 1.12 -7.29 -7.64
C LEU A 27 0.58 -8.68 -7.99
N TRP A 28 -0.74 -8.89 -8.13
CA TRP A 28 -1.32 -10.23 -8.33
C TRP A 28 -2.64 -10.18 -9.14
N GLU A 29 -2.61 -10.63 -10.40
CA GLU A 29 -3.81 -10.73 -11.27
C GLU A 29 -4.97 -11.59 -10.70
N ALA A 30 -4.67 -12.45 -9.72
CA ALA A 30 -5.64 -13.32 -9.04
C ALA A 30 -6.10 -12.79 -7.68
N ASP A 31 -5.40 -11.80 -7.09
CA ASP A 31 -5.70 -11.25 -5.77
C ASP A 31 -6.07 -9.79 -5.90
N THR A 32 -7.36 -9.56 -6.06
CA THR A 32 -7.97 -8.24 -6.23
C THR A 32 -7.86 -7.35 -4.99
N CYS A 33 -7.27 -7.85 -3.91
CA CYS A 33 -7.22 -7.26 -2.58
C CYS A 33 -5.82 -6.77 -2.18
N ALA A 34 -4.85 -6.74 -3.10
CA ALA A 34 -3.49 -6.30 -2.81
C ALA A 34 -2.89 -5.37 -3.87
N ILE A 35 -2.05 -4.42 -3.43
CA ILE A 35 -1.33 -3.47 -4.30
C ILE A 35 0.08 -3.22 -3.81
N GLY A 36 0.94 -2.85 -4.75
CA GLY A 36 2.27 -2.31 -4.50
C GLY A 36 2.34 -0.82 -4.76
N ILE A 37 3.06 -0.08 -3.92
CA ILE A 37 3.40 1.32 -4.16
C ILE A 37 4.91 1.46 -4.07
N LYS A 38 5.54 1.79 -5.18
CA LYS A 38 6.99 1.85 -5.31
C LYS A 38 7.48 3.27 -5.48
N LYS A 39 8.59 3.61 -4.83
CA LYS A 39 9.39 4.80 -5.10
C LYS A 39 10.86 4.42 -4.97
N GLU A 40 11.61 4.58 -6.06
CA GLU A 40 13.03 4.20 -6.10
C GLU A 40 13.25 2.73 -5.68
N ASP A 41 14.04 2.49 -4.64
CA ASP A 41 14.33 1.18 -4.05
C ASP A 41 13.34 0.76 -2.95
N LYS A 42 12.29 1.56 -2.69
CA LYS A 42 11.29 1.29 -1.67
C LYS A 42 10.00 0.77 -2.27
N LEU A 43 9.43 -0.24 -1.66
CA LEU A 43 8.13 -0.80 -2.01
C LEU A 43 7.26 -0.90 -0.76
N VAL A 44 6.01 -0.49 -0.88
CA VAL A 44 4.97 -0.77 0.10
C VAL A 44 4.03 -1.79 -0.49
N TYR A 45 4.03 -3.00 0.06
CA TYR A 45 2.97 -3.98 -0.18
C TYR A 45 1.79 -3.65 0.74
N ILE A 46 0.57 -3.67 0.22
CA ILE A 46 -0.65 -3.39 0.97
C ILE A 46 -1.67 -4.45 0.62
N SER A 47 -2.32 -5.04 1.62
CA SER A 47 -3.38 -6.03 1.41
C SER A 47 -4.57 -5.82 2.33
N THR A 48 -5.77 -6.06 1.81
CA THR A 48 -7.03 -6.16 2.57
C THR A 48 -7.56 -7.58 2.64
N TYR A 49 -6.85 -8.57 2.09
CA TYR A 49 -7.31 -9.95 1.93
C TYR A 49 -7.86 -10.56 3.21
N ASN A 50 -7.15 -10.37 4.33
CA ASN A 50 -7.52 -10.92 5.64
C ASN A 50 -8.78 -10.28 6.25
N TYR A 51 -9.29 -9.19 5.65
CA TYR A 51 -10.36 -8.37 6.20
C TYR A 51 -11.52 -8.15 5.23
N CYS A 52 -11.55 -8.84 4.08
CA CYS A 52 -12.61 -8.69 3.08
C CYS A 52 -14.03 -8.97 3.62
N GLN A 53 -14.16 -9.69 4.74
CA GLN A 53 -15.45 -9.98 5.39
C GLN A 53 -15.74 -9.08 6.62
N ASN A 54 -14.82 -8.19 6.99
CA ASN A 54 -14.98 -7.34 8.15
C ASN A 54 -15.91 -6.16 7.85
N LYS A 55 -16.70 -5.75 8.85
CA LYS A 55 -17.49 -4.50 8.77
C LYS A 55 -16.62 -3.24 8.80
N ILE A 56 -15.45 -3.34 9.44
CA ILE A 56 -14.47 -2.26 9.56
C ILE A 56 -13.33 -2.59 8.61
N ILE A 57 -13.01 -1.63 7.74
CA ILE A 57 -11.90 -1.74 6.81
C ILE A 57 -10.59 -1.67 7.59
N SER A 58 -9.73 -2.66 7.34
CA SER A 58 -8.39 -2.75 7.89
C SER A 58 -7.42 -3.15 6.79
N TYR A 59 -6.15 -2.85 7.02
CA TYR A 59 -5.07 -3.11 6.08
C TYR A 59 -3.91 -3.83 6.76
N ASP A 60 -3.26 -4.70 6.00
CA ASP A 60 -1.92 -5.19 6.27
C ASP A 60 -0.95 -4.46 5.34
N PHE A 61 0.26 -4.16 5.81
CA PHE A 61 1.31 -3.66 4.94
C PHE A 61 2.69 -4.21 5.30
N ASP A 62 3.52 -4.31 4.27
CA ASP A 62 4.95 -4.59 4.38
C ASP A 62 5.74 -3.47 3.69
N PHE A 63 6.73 -2.93 4.39
CA PHE A 63 7.75 -2.05 3.83
C PHE A 63 8.93 -2.90 3.41
N GLU A 64 9.24 -2.79 2.15
CA GLU A 64 10.25 -3.58 1.49
C GLU A 64 11.30 -2.67 0.87
N ILE A 65 12.57 -3.08 0.97
CA ILE A 65 13.67 -2.49 0.22
C ILE A 65 14.06 -3.47 -0.89
N ILE A 66 14.20 -2.95 -2.10
CA ILE A 66 14.62 -3.67 -3.29
C ILE A 66 16.15 -3.59 -3.37
N ASN A 67 16.83 -4.68 -3.08
CA ASN A 67 18.29 -4.76 -3.14
C ASN A 67 18.75 -5.92 -4.03
N GLU A 68 19.49 -5.62 -5.11
CA GLU A 68 20.10 -6.63 -6.00
C GLU A 68 19.14 -7.78 -6.42
N ASN A 69 17.88 -7.44 -6.74
CA ASN A 69 16.78 -8.36 -7.09
C ASN A 69 16.18 -9.17 -5.92
N LYS A 70 16.41 -8.77 -4.68
CA LYS A 70 15.71 -9.29 -3.49
C LYS A 70 14.81 -8.23 -2.90
N LEU A 71 13.68 -8.67 -2.36
CA LEU A 71 12.81 -7.88 -1.51
C LEU A 71 13.15 -8.22 -0.06
N GLU A 72 13.51 -7.21 0.71
CA GLU A 72 13.77 -7.34 2.15
C GLU A 72 12.68 -6.56 2.91
N VAL A 73 11.85 -7.27 3.67
CA VAL A 73 10.86 -6.65 4.55
C VAL A 73 11.58 -6.01 5.74
N ILE A 74 11.53 -4.69 5.84
CA ILE A 74 12.14 -3.92 6.93
C ILE A 74 11.14 -3.54 8.03
N LYS A 75 9.85 -3.57 7.71
CA LYS A 75 8.76 -3.30 8.66
C LYS A 75 7.47 -3.91 8.15
N GLU A 76 6.69 -4.49 9.04
CA GLU A 76 5.35 -4.96 8.76
C GLU A 76 4.38 -4.53 9.86
N ARG A 77 3.13 -4.26 9.50
CA ARG A 77 2.03 -4.16 10.46
C ARG A 77 0.79 -4.83 9.90
N ARG A 78 -0.05 -5.28 10.82
CA ARG A 78 -1.31 -5.95 10.51
C ARG A 78 -2.50 -5.25 11.16
N ASN A 79 -3.66 -5.36 10.52
CA ASN A 79 -4.94 -4.85 11.02
C ASN A 79 -4.90 -3.36 11.42
N ILE A 80 -4.33 -2.54 10.55
CA ILE A 80 -4.23 -1.09 10.80
C ILE A 80 -5.32 -0.32 10.07
N THR A 81 -5.63 0.87 10.57
CA THR A 81 -6.59 1.78 9.94
C THR A 81 -5.98 2.47 8.72
N GLU A 82 -6.84 2.95 7.81
CA GLU A 82 -6.43 3.76 6.66
C GLU A 82 -5.55 4.96 7.04
N LYS A 83 -5.93 5.68 8.11
CA LYS A 83 -5.21 6.88 8.58
C LYS A 83 -3.80 6.52 9.06
N GLU A 84 -3.65 5.40 9.75
CA GLU A 84 -2.33 4.91 10.15
C GLU A 84 -1.51 4.55 8.93
N LEU A 85 -2.10 3.83 7.96
CA LEU A 85 -1.42 3.40 6.74
C LEU A 85 -0.93 4.60 5.92
N LEU A 86 -1.77 5.62 5.72
CA LEU A 86 -1.39 6.83 5.00
C LEU A 86 -0.23 7.57 5.69
N ASN A 87 -0.22 7.64 7.02
CA ASN A 87 0.89 8.24 7.76
C ASN A 87 2.18 7.44 7.57
N GLU A 88 2.10 6.11 7.71
CA GLU A 88 3.23 5.20 7.54
C GLU A 88 3.83 5.34 6.13
N ILE A 89 2.99 5.28 5.08
CA ILE A 89 3.41 5.44 3.68
C ILE A 89 4.07 6.80 3.46
N LYS A 90 3.48 7.88 3.99
CA LYS A 90 4.03 9.22 3.86
C LYS A 90 5.47 9.30 4.37
N PHE A 91 5.74 8.73 5.54
CA PHE A 91 7.08 8.78 6.14
C PHE A 91 8.05 7.86 5.41
N PHE A 92 7.63 6.65 5.06
CA PHE A 92 8.52 5.68 4.44
C PHE A 92 8.93 6.08 3.02
N LEU A 93 7.96 6.50 2.20
CA LEU A 93 8.18 6.94 0.82
C LEU A 93 8.50 8.44 0.71
N ASP A 94 8.58 9.17 1.82
CA ASP A 94 8.80 10.63 1.84
C ASP A 94 7.90 11.38 0.85
N LEU A 95 6.58 11.20 1.00
CA LEU A 95 5.59 11.79 0.08
C LEU A 95 5.18 13.19 0.50
N ARG A 96 5.13 14.07 -0.50
CA ARG A 96 4.54 15.42 -0.37
C ARG A 96 3.01 15.34 -0.47
N LYS A 97 2.33 16.20 0.28
CA LYS A 97 0.87 16.36 0.14
C LYS A 97 0.54 17.03 -1.19
N CYS A 98 -0.57 16.62 -1.80
CA CYS A 98 -1.22 17.35 -2.89
C CYS A 98 -1.90 18.63 -2.38
#